data_AF-A0A533Z803-F1
#
_entry.id   AF-A0A533Z803-F1
#
_cell.length_a   1.000
_cell.length_b   1.000
_cell.length_c   1.000
_cell.angle_alpha   90.00
_cell.angle_beta   90.00
_cell.angle_gamma   90.00
#
_symmetry.space_group_name_H-M   'P 1'
#
loop_
_entity.id
_entity.type
_entity.pdbx_description
1 polymer ?
#
loop_
_entity_poly.entity_id
_entity_poly.type
_entity_poly.pdbx_seq_one_letter_code
_entity_poly.pdbx_strand_id
1 'polypeptide(L)'
;MKPTYSTTLAIALFFLAGCASSSFMYKDIPVSKGSAEAGTGKTVAYRGSPLKLDGTPIKVGDTLRDAKLATGDLKLVSLTEGKGRVRIVSIVPS
;
A
#
# COMPACT_ATOMS: atom_id res chain seq x y z
N MET A 1 23.11 -57.98 -8.06
CA MET A 1 23.25 -56.54 -8.40
C MET A 1 22.08 -55.81 -7.74
N LYS A 2 22.36 -54.93 -6.75
CA LYS A 2 21.32 -54.26 -5.94
C LYS A 2 20.86 -52.97 -6.65
N PRO A 3 19.56 -52.60 -6.58
CA PRO A 3 19.01 -51.48 -7.34
C PRO A 3 19.30 -50.15 -6.65
N THR A 4 20.51 -49.61 -6.84
CA THR A 4 20.97 -48.34 -6.28
C THR A 4 20.27 -47.11 -6.87
N TYR A 5 19.53 -47.28 -7.98
CA TYR A 5 18.80 -46.23 -8.68
C TYR A 5 17.43 -45.89 -8.08
N SER A 6 16.81 -46.83 -7.35
CA SER A 6 15.46 -46.63 -6.79
C SER A 6 15.46 -45.70 -5.58
N THR A 7 16.55 -45.67 -4.81
CA THR A 7 16.68 -44.84 -3.61
C THR A 7 17.07 -43.40 -3.94
N THR A 8 17.83 -43.18 -5.01
CA THR A 8 18.23 -41.84 -5.48
C THR A 8 17.06 -41.06 -6.07
N LEU A 9 16.13 -41.73 -6.77
CA LEU A 9 14.93 -41.09 -7.31
C LEU A 9 13.94 -40.65 -6.21
N ALA A 10 13.81 -41.43 -5.14
CA ALA A 10 12.93 -41.12 -4.02
C ALA A 10 13.40 -39.88 -3.21
N ILE A 11 14.72 -39.68 -3.10
CA ILE A 11 15.31 -38.52 -2.42
C ILE A 11 15.12 -37.24 -3.26
N ALA A 12 15.23 -37.33 -4.58
CA ALA A 12 15.02 -36.20 -5.49
C ALA A 12 13.56 -35.70 -5.49
N LEU A 13 12.58 -36.60 -5.33
CA LEU A 13 11.16 -36.25 -5.22
C LEU A 13 10.80 -35.58 -3.88
N PHE A 14 11.54 -35.89 -2.81
CA PHE A 14 11.31 -35.28 -1.49
C PHE A 14 11.79 -33.82 -1.42
N PHE A 15 12.84 -33.46 -2.16
CA PHE A 15 13.35 -32.08 -2.21
C PHE A 15 12.47 -31.13 -3.05
N LEU A 16 11.66 -31.64 -3.98
CA LEU A 16 10.77 -30.82 -4.82
C LEU A 16 9.46 -30.41 -4.14
N ALA A 17 9.07 -31.07 -3.04
CA ALA A 17 7.84 -30.76 -2.30
C ALA A 17 7.98 -29.55 -1.35
N GLY A 18 9.18 -29.00 -1.17
CA GLY A 18 9.45 -27.88 -0.26
C GLY A 18 9.06 -26.49 -0.79
N CYS A 19 8.61 -26.38 -2.04
CA CYS A 19 8.13 -25.11 -2.62
C CYS A 19 6.59 -25.04 -2.68
N ALA A 20 5.90 -25.66 -1.73
CA ALA A 20 4.48 -25.38 -1.51
C ALA A 20 4.37 -24.08 -0.71
N SER A 21 4.47 -22.96 -1.45
CA SER A 21 3.91 -21.64 -1.16
C SER A 21 3.34 -21.45 0.26
N SER A 22 4.09 -20.76 1.10
CA SER A 22 3.54 -20.03 2.24
C SER A 22 2.56 -18.97 1.73
N SER A 23 1.33 -19.39 1.46
CA SER A 23 0.24 -18.49 1.10
C SER A 23 -0.09 -17.65 2.33
N PHE A 24 0.49 -16.46 2.41
CA PHE A 24 0.00 -15.41 3.30
C PHE A 24 -1.46 -15.15 2.94
N MET A 25 -2.38 -15.78 3.64
CA MET A 25 -3.81 -15.50 3.52
C MET A 25 -4.04 -14.08 4.02
N TYR A 26 -4.13 -13.14 3.10
CA TYR A 26 -4.56 -11.78 3.41
C TYR A 26 -6.03 -11.88 3.79
N LYS A 27 -6.33 -11.75 5.08
CA LYS A 27 -7.70 -11.67 5.55
C LYS A 27 -8.29 -10.40 4.95
N ASP A 28 -9.38 -10.54 4.18
CA ASP A 28 -10.08 -9.38 3.63
C ASP A 28 -10.62 -8.53 4.79
N ILE A 29 -9.96 -7.40 5.02
CA ILE A 29 -10.39 -6.41 6.01
C ILE A 29 -11.52 -5.62 5.34
N PRO A 30 -12.72 -5.53 5.94
CA PRO A 30 -13.80 -4.72 5.39
C PRO A 30 -13.37 -3.25 5.38
N VAL A 31 -13.02 -2.74 4.20
CA VAL A 31 -12.65 -1.34 3.97
C VAL A 31 -13.69 -0.68 3.07
N SER A 32 -13.96 0.60 3.31
CA SER A 32 -14.78 1.39 2.39
C SER A 32 -14.09 1.47 1.03
N LYS A 33 -14.76 0.99 -0.02
CA LYS A 33 -14.26 1.07 -1.41
C LYS A 33 -14.70 2.34 -2.13
N GLY A 34 -15.55 3.15 -1.51
CA GLY A 34 -16.01 4.41 -2.07
C GLY A 34 -14.90 5.45 -2.07
N SER A 35 -14.73 6.16 -3.18
CA SER A 35 -13.79 7.27 -3.32
C SER A 35 -14.42 8.38 -4.15
N ALA A 36 -14.09 9.63 -3.84
CA ALA A 36 -14.44 10.78 -4.65
C ALA A 36 -13.25 11.18 -5.52
N GLU A 37 -13.51 11.67 -6.73
CA GLU A 37 -12.44 12.21 -7.56
C GLU A 37 -11.83 13.46 -6.91
N ALA A 38 -10.50 13.50 -6.80
CA ALA A 38 -9.78 14.64 -6.25
C ALA A 38 -9.43 15.68 -7.33
N GLY A 39 -9.18 16.91 -6.88
CA GLY A 39 -8.61 18.00 -7.69
C GLY A 39 -9.56 19.15 -7.99
N THR A 40 -9.02 20.23 -8.54
CA THR A 40 -9.76 21.44 -8.90
C THR A 40 -11.01 21.13 -9.71
N GLY A 41 -12.15 21.68 -9.27
CA GLY A 41 -13.45 21.54 -9.93
C GLY A 41 -14.21 20.28 -9.56
N LYS A 42 -13.62 19.35 -8.80
CA LYS A 42 -14.32 18.22 -8.18
C LYS A 42 -14.99 18.64 -6.87
N THR A 43 -15.92 17.82 -6.39
CA THR A 43 -16.71 18.13 -5.19
C THR A 43 -16.76 16.94 -4.24
N VAL A 44 -16.87 17.26 -2.95
CA VAL A 44 -17.20 16.31 -1.88
C VAL A 44 -18.45 16.80 -1.15
N ALA A 45 -19.22 15.90 -0.54
CA ALA A 45 -20.35 16.29 0.28
C ALA A 45 -19.90 16.65 1.70
N TYR A 46 -20.23 17.86 2.17
CA TYR A 46 -20.04 18.30 3.54
C TYR A 46 -21.38 18.74 4.11
N ARG A 47 -21.88 18.02 5.14
CA ARG A 47 -23.21 18.25 5.75
C ARG A 47 -24.35 18.34 4.71
N GLY A 48 -24.31 17.46 3.71
CA GLY A 48 -25.30 17.41 2.62
C GLY A 48 -25.12 18.48 1.53
N SER A 49 -24.18 19.41 1.69
CA SER A 49 -23.88 20.44 0.69
C SER A 49 -22.62 20.10 -0.10
N PRO A 50 -22.56 20.39 -1.41
CA PRO A 50 -21.35 20.17 -2.21
C PRO A 50 -20.28 21.20 -1.86
N LEU A 51 -19.09 20.73 -1.48
CA LEU A 51 -17.89 21.53 -1.26
C LEU A 51 -16.90 21.28 -2.39
N LYS A 52 -16.46 22.35 -3.07
CA LYS A 52 -15.48 22.27 -4.15
C LYS A 52 -14.09 21.99 -3.59
N LEU A 53 -13.38 21.09 -4.26
CA LEU A 53 -11.97 20.84 -4.04
C LEU A 53 -11.14 21.74 -4.95
N ASP A 54 -9.95 22.10 -4.48
CA ASP A 54 -8.94 22.81 -5.24
C ASP A 54 -7.59 22.09 -5.17
N GLY A 55 -6.69 22.45 -6.08
CA GLY A 55 -5.34 21.92 -6.21
C GLY A 55 -5.22 20.77 -7.22
N THR A 56 -3.96 20.45 -7.52
CA THR A 56 -3.62 19.34 -8.42
C THR A 56 -3.74 18.01 -7.67
N PRO A 57 -4.56 17.05 -8.17
CA PRO A 57 -4.70 15.74 -7.53
C PRO A 57 -3.40 14.92 -7.65
N ILE A 58 -3.20 13.99 -6.72
CA ILE A 58 -2.15 12.97 -6.77
C ILE A 58 -2.79 11.66 -7.26
N LYS A 59 -2.15 10.98 -8.20
CA LYS A 59 -2.61 9.73 -8.79
C LYS A 59 -1.61 8.60 -8.51
N VAL A 60 -2.07 7.36 -8.68
CA VAL A 60 -1.20 6.18 -8.57
C VAL A 60 -0.12 6.27 -9.65
N GLY A 61 1.13 6.05 -9.25
CA GLY A 61 2.31 6.18 -10.11
C GLY A 61 2.97 7.56 -10.07
N ASP A 62 2.30 8.58 -9.53
CA ASP A 62 2.93 9.89 -9.34
C ASP A 62 4.04 9.82 -8.30
N THR A 63 5.12 10.55 -8.54
CA THR A 63 6.11 10.81 -7.49
C THR A 63 5.51 11.77 -6.47
N LEU A 64 5.58 11.40 -5.19
CA LEU A 64 5.07 12.24 -4.10
C LEU A 64 5.83 13.58 -4.07
N ARG A 65 5.09 14.68 -4.17
CA ARG A 65 5.63 16.05 -4.10
C ARG A 65 6.10 16.36 -2.68
N ASP A 66 7.16 17.14 -2.58
CA ASP A 66 7.58 17.66 -1.27
C ASP A 66 6.55 18.66 -0.74
N ALA A 67 6.28 18.56 0.57
CA ALA A 67 5.45 19.47 1.33
C ALA A 67 6.03 19.55 2.75
N LYS A 68 6.24 20.77 3.25
CA LYS A 68 6.67 21.01 4.63
C LYS A 68 5.46 21.00 5.55
N LEU A 69 5.47 20.14 6.55
CA LEU A 69 4.43 19.98 7.56
C LEU A 69 5.01 20.31 8.93
N ALA A 70 4.19 20.91 9.79
CA ALA A 70 4.57 21.11 11.19
C ALA A 70 4.18 19.87 12.01
N THR A 71 5.12 19.38 12.82
CA THR A 71 4.86 18.34 13.83
C THR A 71 4.27 18.95 15.10
N GLY A 72 3.87 18.10 16.05
CA GLY A 72 3.31 18.55 17.34
C GLY A 72 4.26 19.41 18.18
N ASP A 73 5.57 19.31 17.95
CA ASP A 73 6.60 20.16 18.55
C ASP A 73 7.00 21.35 17.64
N LEU A 74 6.18 21.66 16.63
CA LEU A 74 6.33 22.76 15.67
C LEU A 74 7.57 22.68 14.77
N LYS A 75 8.31 21.56 14.80
CA LYS A 75 9.39 21.34 13.85
C LYS A 75 8.82 21.11 12.45
N LEU A 76 9.53 21.60 11.45
CA LEU A 76 9.17 21.37 10.06
C LEU A 76 9.76 20.05 9.59
N VAL A 77 8.90 19.18 9.07
CA VAL A 77 9.27 17.91 8.44
C VAL A 77 8.79 17.89 6.99
N SER A 78 9.54 17.26 6.11
CA SER A 78 9.14 17.02 4.73
C SER A 78 8.30 15.76 4.59
N LEU A 79 7.26 15.82 3.78
CA LEU A 79 6.45 14.67 3.40
C LEU A 79 7.26 13.56 2.68
N THR A 80 8.41 13.92 2.11
CA THR A 80 9.31 13.02 1.37
C THR A 80 10.46 12.45 2.22
N GLU A 81 10.58 12.83 3.50
CA GLU A 81 11.56 12.25 4.42
C GLU A 81 11.32 10.76 4.68
N GLY A 82 12.32 10.01 5.15
CA GLY A 82 12.13 8.60 5.54
C GLY A 82 11.96 7.63 4.36
N LYS A 83 12.73 7.84 3.29
CA LYS A 83 12.84 6.94 2.12
C LYS A 83 12.99 5.47 2.53
N GLY A 84 12.47 4.57 1.69
CA GLY A 84 12.53 3.12 1.91
C GLY A 84 11.40 2.56 2.80
N ARG A 85 10.42 3.39 3.18
CA ARG A 85 9.24 2.96 3.97
C ARG A 85 7.95 3.28 3.23
N VAL A 86 6.94 2.43 3.44
CA VAL A 86 5.55 2.73 3.04
C VAL A 86 5.01 3.79 3.99
N ARG A 87 4.36 4.82 3.44
CA ARG A 87 3.73 5.89 4.23
C ARG A 87 2.25 5.95 3.93
N ILE A 88 1.45 6.00 5.00
CA ILE A 88 0.01 6.23 4.94
C ILE A 88 -0.22 7.68 5.36
N VAL A 89 -0.94 8.44 4.53
CA VAL A 89 -1.28 9.84 4.80
C VAL A 89 -2.78 9.93 5.03
N SER A 90 -3.18 10.36 6.22
CA SER A 90 -4.58 10.61 6.57
C SER A 90 -4.79 12.13 6.65
N ILE A 91 -5.68 12.66 5.81
CA ILE A 91 -6.01 14.08 5.74
C ILE A 91 -7.46 14.25 6.17
N VAL A 92 -7.68 15.07 7.19
CA VAL A 92 -9.01 15.33 7.75
C VAL A 92 -9.22 16.83 7.91
N PRO A 93 -10.45 17.35 7.74
CA PRO A 93 -10.78 18.72 8.15
C PRO A 93 -10.57 18.91 9.66
N SER A 94 -10.12 20.10 10.07
CA SER A 94 -10.07 20.55 11.46
C SER A 94 -11.43 20.99 11.98
#